data_AF-A0A815CDV3-F1
#
_entry.id   AF-A0A815CDV3-F1
#
_cell.length_a   1.000
_cell.length_b   1.000
_cell.length_c   1.000
_cell.angle_alpha   90.00
_cell.angle_beta   90.00
_cell.angle_gamma   90.00
#
_symmetry.space_group_name_H-M   'P 1'
#
loop_
_entity.id
_entity.type
_entity.pdbx_description
1 polymer ?
#
loop_
_entity_poly.entity_id
_entity_poly.type
_entity_poly.pdbx_seq_one_letter_code
_entity_poly.pdbx_strand_id
1 'polypeptide(L)'
;MYRQLLSVRSRLLTLRINERSQVSYLSSLHSEWSKAATKQLKKTPLDSLNWTTYEDIKLKTLYTSDDVKSKEEIPGVFPYTRGPYPTMYAQRPWTIRQYAGFSTVEESNRFYRANLAAGQQGLSVAFDLATHRGYDSDNERVSGDVGMAGVAIDTVEDMKQLFDSIPLSTISVSMTMNGAVLPVLAMYVVAAEEQVIHF
;
A
#
# COMPACT_ATOMS: atom_id res chain seq x y z
N MET A 1 37.85 26.09 7.60
CA MET A 1 36.89 26.35 8.69
C MET A 1 35.47 25.80 8.46
N TYR A 2 35.10 25.33 7.26
CA TYR A 2 33.73 24.83 6.95
C TYR A 2 33.51 23.31 7.16
N ARG A 3 34.58 22.50 7.29
CA ARG A 3 34.46 21.03 7.48
C ARG A 3 34.21 20.56 8.92
N GLN A 4 34.44 21.40 9.93
CA GLN A 4 34.17 21.03 11.34
C GLN A 4 32.71 21.25 11.76
N LEU A 5 31.99 22.20 11.16
CA LEU A 5 30.59 22.49 11.50
C LEU A 5 29.60 21.41 11.03
N LEU A 6 29.91 20.69 9.94
CA LEU A 6 29.06 19.61 9.43
C LEU A 6 29.14 18.32 10.27
N SER A 7 30.31 18.04 10.88
CA SER A 7 30.50 16.88 11.76
C SER A 7 29.72 17.00 13.08
N VAL A 8 29.68 18.22 13.65
CA VAL A 8 28.99 18.48 14.92
C VAL A 8 27.46 18.50 14.75
N ARG A 9 26.94 19.03 13.63
CA ARG A 9 25.49 18.98 13.32
C ARG A 9 24.99 17.58 13.01
N SER A 10 25.80 16.75 12.33
CA SER A 10 25.49 15.34 12.10
C SER A 10 25.40 14.55 13.41
N ARG A 11 26.36 14.74 14.34
CA ARG A 11 26.29 14.09 15.67
C ARG A 11 25.12 14.58 16.53
N LEU A 12 24.77 15.87 16.48
CA LEU A 12 23.64 16.40 17.26
C LEU A 12 22.26 15.95 16.73
N LEU A 13 22.11 15.72 15.42
CA LEU A 13 20.88 15.15 14.87
C LEU A 13 20.76 13.66 15.19
N THR A 14 21.84 12.90 15.09
CA THR A 14 21.84 11.46 15.42
C THR A 14 21.61 11.22 16.92
N LEU A 15 22.12 12.09 17.79
CA LEU A 15 21.89 11.99 19.24
C LEU A 15 20.44 12.32 19.64
N ARG A 16 19.74 13.21 18.92
CA ARG A 16 18.32 13.52 19.21
C ARG A 16 17.31 12.48 18.74
N ILE A 17 17.68 11.62 17.78
CA ILE A 17 16.80 10.54 17.30
C ILE A 17 16.84 9.35 18.28
N ASN A 18 17.97 9.13 18.97
CA ASN A 18 18.15 7.99 19.87
C ASN A 18 17.53 8.17 21.27
N GLU A 19 17.26 9.40 21.72
CA GLU A 19 16.65 9.64 23.04
C GLU A 19 15.11 9.59 23.03
N ARG A 20 14.47 9.66 21.86
CA ARG A 20 13.00 9.61 21.74
C ARG A 20 12.43 8.22 21.41
N SER A 21 13.29 7.24 21.12
CA SER A 21 12.88 5.90 20.70
C SER A 21 12.74 4.89 21.84
N GLN A 22 13.18 5.21 23.06
CA GLN A 22 12.84 4.42 24.24
C GLN A 22 11.51 4.88 24.84
N VAL A 23 10.43 4.69 24.10
CA VAL A 23 9.13 4.58 24.76
C VAL A 23 9.21 3.32 25.62
N SER A 24 9.29 3.52 26.92
CA SER A 24 9.22 2.48 27.94
C SER A 24 7.83 1.82 27.86
N TYR A 25 7.66 0.87 26.93
CA TYR A 25 6.44 0.08 26.76
C TYR A 25 6.30 -1.04 27.78
N LEU A 26 7.26 -1.17 28.71
CA LEU A 26 7.29 -2.25 29.69
C LEU A 26 6.70 -1.77 31.00
N SER A 27 5.39 -1.56 31.03
CA SER A 27 4.64 -1.85 32.25
C SER A 27 4.99 -3.27 32.69
N SER A 28 5.28 -3.43 33.97
CA SER A 28 5.54 -4.74 34.57
C SER A 28 4.39 -5.70 34.28
N LEU A 29 4.69 -6.97 34.02
CA LEU A 29 3.68 -8.02 33.87
C LEU A 29 2.74 -8.01 35.08
N HIS A 30 1.46 -8.31 34.83
CA HIS A 30 0.44 -8.31 35.88
C HIS A 30 0.85 -9.26 37.02
N SER A 31 0.81 -8.75 38.25
CA SER A 31 1.49 -9.39 39.39
C SER A 31 0.93 -10.77 39.74
N GLU A 32 -0.40 -10.91 39.74
CA GLU A 32 -1.07 -12.18 40.03
C GLU A 32 -0.85 -13.21 38.93
N TRP A 33 -0.90 -12.75 37.68
CA TRP A 33 -0.66 -13.61 36.52
C TRP A 33 0.78 -14.11 36.52
N SER A 34 1.74 -13.23 36.80
CA SER A 34 3.16 -13.57 36.84
C SER A 34 3.44 -14.65 37.88
N LYS A 35 2.86 -14.54 39.08
CA LYS A 35 2.97 -15.56 40.15
C LYS A 35 2.40 -16.91 39.71
N ALA A 36 1.22 -16.92 39.10
CA ALA A 36 0.58 -18.14 38.63
C ALA A 36 1.37 -18.80 37.48
N ALA A 37 1.80 -18.00 36.50
CA ALA A 37 2.57 -18.45 35.35
C ALA A 37 3.94 -19.00 35.77
N THR A 38 4.67 -18.33 36.68
CA THR A 38 5.93 -18.84 37.22
C THR A 38 5.74 -20.18 37.93
N LYS A 39 4.65 -20.35 38.71
CA LYS A 39 4.33 -21.63 39.36
C LYS A 39 4.14 -22.76 38.34
N GLN A 40 3.53 -22.48 37.19
CA GLN A 40 3.30 -23.45 36.13
C GLN A 40 4.57 -23.76 35.33
N LEU A 41 5.38 -22.75 35.03
CA LEU A 41 6.62 -22.85 34.24
C LEU A 41 7.78 -23.53 34.99
N LYS A 42 7.70 -23.63 36.32
CA LYS A 42 8.72 -24.22 37.20
C LYS A 42 10.10 -23.58 37.01
N LYS A 43 10.94 -24.12 36.12
CA LYS A 43 12.33 -23.67 35.85
C LYS A 43 12.44 -22.79 34.60
N THR A 44 11.41 -22.72 33.78
CA THR A 44 11.43 -21.92 32.56
C THR A 44 11.24 -20.44 32.91
N PRO A 45 12.13 -19.53 32.46
CA PRO A 45 12.00 -18.09 32.72
C PRO A 45 10.69 -17.54 32.17
N LEU A 46 10.01 -16.67 32.93
CA LEU A 46 8.76 -16.05 32.49
C LEU A 46 8.96 -15.22 31.20
N ASP A 47 10.13 -14.58 31.07
CA ASP A 47 10.50 -13.81 29.88
C ASP A 47 10.59 -14.63 28.60
N SER A 48 10.81 -15.95 28.70
CA SER A 48 10.89 -16.81 27.51
C SER A 48 9.53 -17.01 26.85
N LEU A 49 8.44 -16.58 27.49
CA LEU A 49 7.10 -16.58 26.90
C LEU A 49 6.82 -15.33 26.06
N ASN A 50 7.69 -14.32 26.13
CA ASN A 50 7.55 -13.15 25.27
C ASN A 50 7.99 -13.50 23.85
N TRP A 51 7.34 -12.90 22.86
CA TRP A 51 7.70 -13.09 21.46
C TRP A 51 8.23 -11.79 20.89
N THR A 52 9.43 -11.83 20.30
CA THR A 52 9.95 -10.71 19.52
C THR A 52 9.46 -10.87 18.08
N THR A 53 8.71 -9.89 17.58
CA THR A 53 8.26 -9.89 16.18
C THR A 53 9.44 -9.67 15.22
N TYR A 54 9.20 -9.84 13.91
CA TYR A 54 10.22 -9.56 12.91
C TYR A 54 10.62 -8.09 12.82
N GLU A 55 9.82 -7.20 13.41
CA GLU A 55 10.08 -5.76 13.55
C GLU A 55 10.83 -5.41 14.84
N ASP A 56 11.40 -6.39 15.54
CA ASP A 56 12.11 -6.23 16.81
C ASP A 56 11.24 -5.68 17.96
N ILE A 57 9.92 -5.88 17.88
CA ILE A 57 8.99 -5.49 18.94
C ILE A 57 8.82 -6.66 19.91
N LYS A 58 9.24 -6.47 21.17
CA LYS A 58 9.01 -7.47 22.24
C LYS A 58 7.54 -7.45 22.67
N LEU A 59 6.77 -8.44 22.25
CA LEU A 59 5.40 -8.64 22.70
C LEU A 59 5.37 -9.34 24.05
N LYS A 60 4.69 -8.72 25.01
CA LYS A 60 4.39 -9.35 26.29
C LYS A 60 3.43 -10.53 26.09
N THR A 61 3.58 -11.58 26.87
CA THR A 61 2.66 -12.74 26.85
C THR A 61 1.24 -12.38 27.31
N LEU A 62 1.09 -11.34 28.12
CA LEU A 62 -0.19 -10.83 28.59
C LEU A 62 -0.19 -9.30 28.50
N TYR A 63 -1.27 -8.77 27.94
CA TYR A 63 -1.61 -7.35 28.01
C TYR A 63 -2.86 -7.13 28.86
N THR A 64 -2.89 -6.04 29.62
CA THR A 64 -4.00 -5.64 30.50
C THR A 64 -4.39 -4.18 30.25
N SER A 65 -5.43 -3.70 30.91
CA SER A 65 -5.84 -2.29 30.85
C SER A 65 -4.73 -1.32 31.24
N ASP A 66 -3.82 -1.73 32.13
CA ASP A 66 -2.70 -0.92 32.60
C ASP A 66 -1.66 -0.63 31.49
N ASP A 67 -1.72 -1.40 30.40
CA ASP A 67 -0.83 -1.28 29.25
C ASP A 67 -1.34 -0.26 28.22
N VAL A 68 -2.61 0.12 28.33
CA VAL A 68 -3.25 1.08 27.43
C VAL A 68 -3.19 2.47 28.05
N LYS A 69 -2.18 3.25 27.67
CA LYS A 69 -2.12 4.69 27.97
C LYS A 69 -2.58 5.51 26.75
N SER A 70 -3.83 5.34 26.31
CA SER A 70 -4.35 6.11 25.18
C SER A 70 -5.22 7.27 25.67
N LYS A 71 -5.04 8.44 25.05
CA LYS A 71 -6.05 9.51 25.11
C LYS A 71 -7.27 9.06 24.29
N GLU A 72 -8.42 9.66 24.57
CA GLU A 72 -9.59 9.45 23.71
C GLU A 72 -9.29 9.95 22.30
N GLU A 73 -9.52 9.09 21.32
CA GLU A 73 -9.38 9.40 19.90
C GLU A 73 -10.66 9.00 19.17
N ILE A 74 -11.03 9.80 18.17
CA ILE A 74 -12.21 9.59 17.33
C ILE A 74 -11.79 9.59 15.85
N PRO A 75 -12.43 8.77 15.00
CA PRO A 75 -12.11 8.71 13.58
C PRO A 75 -12.37 10.06 12.89
N GLY A 76 -11.60 10.36 11.84
CA GLY A 76 -11.71 11.62 11.09
C GLY A 76 -11.12 12.86 11.77
N VAL A 77 -10.47 12.70 12.94
CA VAL A 77 -9.74 13.76 13.63
C VAL A 77 -8.28 13.36 13.81
N PHE A 78 -7.36 14.29 13.57
CA PHE A 78 -5.92 14.08 13.81
C PHE A 78 -5.71 13.53 15.25
N PRO A 79 -4.91 12.47 15.46
CA PRO A 79 -3.89 11.91 14.55
C PRO A 79 -4.38 10.79 13.61
N TYR A 80 -5.70 10.58 13.50
CA TYR A 80 -6.32 9.59 12.61
C TYR A 80 -5.98 8.12 12.90
N THR A 81 -5.45 7.78 14.08
CA THR A 81 -5.17 6.39 14.48
C THR A 81 -6.40 5.49 14.34
N ARG A 82 -7.60 6.05 14.56
CA ARG A 82 -8.88 5.34 14.45
C ARG A 82 -9.53 5.38 13.07
N GLY A 83 -8.88 6.00 12.09
CA GLY A 83 -9.34 6.08 10.71
C GLY A 83 -9.40 7.51 10.17
N PRO A 84 -9.20 7.71 8.85
CA PRO A 84 -9.16 9.03 8.22
C PRO A 84 -10.53 9.69 8.04
N TYR A 85 -11.64 8.94 8.13
CA TYR A 85 -13.00 9.46 7.90
C TYR A 85 -13.89 9.26 9.13
N PRO A 86 -14.74 10.23 9.52
CA PRO A 86 -15.55 10.12 10.73
C PRO A 86 -16.50 8.91 10.78
N THR A 87 -17.08 8.54 9.63
CA THR A 87 -18.07 7.47 9.51
C THR A 87 -17.46 6.14 9.09
N MET A 88 -16.21 6.13 8.61
CA MET A 88 -15.53 4.96 8.05
C MET A 88 -16.48 4.10 7.20
N TYR A 89 -16.49 2.79 7.48
CA TYR A 89 -17.26 1.80 6.73
C TYR A 89 -18.74 1.73 7.14
N ALA A 90 -19.18 2.51 8.14
CA ALA A 90 -20.60 2.59 8.50
C ALA A 90 -21.41 3.35 7.43
N GLN A 91 -20.79 4.29 6.70
CA GLN A 91 -21.42 5.00 5.59
C GLN A 91 -21.02 4.42 4.23
N ARG A 92 -19.72 4.18 4.00
CA ARG A 92 -19.20 3.69 2.72
C ARG A 92 -18.17 2.60 2.98
N PRO A 93 -18.37 1.35 2.54
CA PRO A 93 -17.38 0.29 2.70
C PRO A 93 -16.10 0.62 1.90
N TRP A 94 -15.02 -0.10 2.19
CA TRP A 94 -13.81 0.01 1.38
C TRP A 94 -14.11 -0.41 -0.07
N THR A 95 -13.39 0.19 -1.01
CA THR A 95 -13.52 -0.16 -2.43
C THR A 95 -12.93 -1.55 -2.66
N ILE A 96 -13.75 -2.48 -3.16
CA ILE A 96 -13.23 -3.74 -3.71
C ILE A 96 -12.59 -3.40 -5.06
N ARG A 97 -11.26 -3.50 -5.13
CA ARG A 97 -10.47 -3.21 -6.33
C ARG A 97 -9.51 -4.37 -6.58
N GLN A 98 -9.90 -5.26 -7.50
CA GLN A 98 -9.04 -6.36 -7.90
C GLN A 98 -7.92 -5.85 -8.79
N TYR A 99 -6.71 -6.25 -8.44
CA TYR A 99 -5.54 -6.02 -9.27
C TYR A 99 -5.57 -7.00 -10.45
N ALA A 100 -5.64 -6.47 -11.67
CA ALA A 100 -5.80 -7.30 -12.86
C ALA A 100 -5.11 -6.72 -14.08
N GLY A 101 -4.42 -7.59 -14.80
CA GLY A 101 -3.92 -7.36 -16.14
C GLY A 101 -3.69 -8.73 -16.76
N PHE A 102 -4.21 -8.91 -17.97
CA PHE A 102 -3.93 -10.07 -18.80
C PHE A 102 -2.97 -9.65 -19.91
N SER A 103 -2.50 -10.63 -20.69
CA SER A 103 -1.45 -10.42 -21.67
C SER A 103 -1.83 -9.44 -22.78
N THR A 104 -3.12 -9.33 -23.14
CA THR A 104 -3.58 -8.41 -24.19
C THR A 104 -4.60 -7.39 -23.67
N VAL A 105 -4.76 -6.29 -24.42
CA VAL A 105 -5.74 -5.23 -24.13
C VAL A 105 -7.17 -5.76 -24.20
N GLU A 106 -7.48 -6.68 -25.10
CA GLU A 106 -8.83 -7.24 -25.28
C GLU A 106 -9.21 -8.18 -24.12
N GLU A 107 -8.27 -9.01 -23.67
CA GLU A 107 -8.48 -9.88 -22.52
C GLU A 107 -8.65 -9.06 -21.24
N SER A 108 -7.82 -8.03 -21.07
CA SER A 108 -7.91 -7.11 -19.94
C SER A 108 -9.24 -6.34 -19.95
N ASN A 109 -9.66 -5.78 -21.09
CA ASN A 109 -10.93 -5.08 -21.22
C ASN A 109 -12.12 -6.00 -20.92
N ARG A 110 -12.16 -7.19 -21.52
CA ARG A 110 -13.22 -8.18 -21.28
C ARG A 110 -13.32 -8.54 -19.80
N PHE A 111 -12.17 -8.73 -19.14
CA PHE A 111 -12.13 -9.00 -17.71
C PHE A 111 -12.64 -7.81 -16.88
N TYR A 112 -12.21 -6.59 -17.20
CA TYR A 112 -12.69 -5.38 -16.51
C TYR A 112 -14.21 -5.25 -16.60
N ARG A 113 -14.78 -5.42 -17.79
CA ARG A 113 -16.23 -5.35 -17.99
C ARG A 113 -16.97 -6.44 -17.22
N ALA A 114 -16.47 -7.67 -17.23
CA ALA A 114 -17.05 -8.78 -16.45
C ALA A 114 -17.06 -8.47 -14.95
N ASN A 115 -15.97 -7.92 -14.42
CA ASN A 115 -15.88 -7.58 -13.00
C ASN A 115 -16.76 -6.38 -12.61
N LEU A 116 -16.83 -5.35 -13.45
CA LEU A 116 -17.75 -4.23 -13.22
C LEU A 116 -19.21 -4.73 -13.19
N ALA A 117 -19.58 -5.63 -14.11
CA ALA A 117 -20.90 -6.28 -14.10
C ALA A 117 -21.13 -7.15 -12.85
N ALA A 118 -20.08 -7.73 -12.27
CA ALA A 118 -20.11 -8.48 -11.01
C ALA A 118 -20.06 -7.59 -9.74
N GLY A 119 -20.07 -6.26 -9.87
CA GLY A 119 -20.16 -5.32 -8.75
C GLY A 119 -18.81 -4.73 -8.29
N GLN A 120 -17.72 -4.94 -9.03
CA GLN A 120 -16.46 -4.22 -8.78
C GLN A 120 -16.67 -2.71 -9.01
N GLN A 121 -16.18 -1.86 -8.11
CA GLN A 121 -16.44 -0.42 -8.12
C GLN A 121 -15.29 0.43 -8.68
N GLY A 122 -14.15 -0.17 -8.97
CA GLY A 122 -13.00 0.51 -9.55
C GLY A 122 -12.01 -0.48 -10.16
N LEU A 123 -11.28 -0.06 -11.17
CA LEU A 123 -10.35 -0.92 -11.92
C LEU A 123 -8.90 -0.72 -11.44
N SER A 124 -8.07 -1.73 -11.58
CA SER A 124 -6.64 -1.58 -11.41
C SER A 124 -5.91 -2.25 -12.57
N VAL A 125 -5.03 -1.50 -13.24
CA VAL A 125 -4.28 -1.96 -14.40
C VAL A 125 -2.89 -2.40 -13.97
N ALA A 126 -2.52 -3.63 -14.35
CA ALA A 126 -1.16 -4.14 -14.31
C ALA A 126 -0.55 -4.07 -15.71
N PHE A 127 0.65 -3.50 -15.83
CA PHE A 127 1.37 -3.37 -17.10
C PHE A 127 2.47 -4.42 -17.20
N ASP A 128 2.87 -4.77 -18.42
CA ASP A 128 4.04 -5.62 -18.63
C ASP A 128 5.37 -4.89 -18.33
N LEU A 129 6.47 -5.65 -18.32
CA LEU A 129 7.77 -5.10 -17.97
C LEU A 129 8.33 -4.17 -19.05
N ALA A 130 7.96 -4.38 -20.32
CA ALA A 130 8.33 -3.52 -21.45
C ALA A 130 7.77 -2.10 -21.23
N THR A 131 6.45 -2.00 -21.06
CA THR A 131 5.70 -0.78 -20.76
C THR A 131 6.25 -0.13 -19.50
N HIS A 132 6.46 -0.89 -18.42
CA HIS A 132 7.00 -0.37 -17.16
C HIS A 132 8.31 0.40 -17.32
N ARG A 133 9.15 -0.06 -18.25
CA ARG A 133 10.49 0.48 -18.52
C ARG A 133 10.53 1.46 -19.68
N GLY A 134 9.39 1.71 -20.34
CA GLY A 134 9.26 2.65 -21.45
C GLY A 134 9.86 2.15 -22.76
N TYR A 135 9.75 0.84 -23.02
CA TYR A 135 10.07 0.27 -24.31
C TYR A 135 8.78 -0.06 -25.06
N ASP A 136 8.78 0.22 -26.36
CA ASP A 136 7.79 -0.30 -27.28
C ASP A 136 7.98 -1.82 -27.44
N SER A 137 6.89 -2.53 -27.71
CA SER A 137 6.86 -4.00 -27.81
C SER A 137 7.77 -4.60 -28.88
N ASP A 138 8.13 -3.83 -29.91
CA ASP A 138 9.05 -4.27 -30.98
C ASP A 138 10.53 -4.14 -30.60
N ASN A 139 10.84 -3.59 -29.42
CA ASN A 139 12.22 -3.43 -28.98
C ASN A 139 12.85 -4.80 -28.69
N GLU A 140 13.97 -5.10 -29.36
CA GLU A 140 14.67 -6.40 -29.25
C GLU A 140 14.96 -6.83 -27.79
N ARG A 141 15.18 -5.86 -26.89
CA ARG A 141 15.51 -6.10 -25.47
C ARG A 141 14.37 -6.68 -24.65
N VAL A 142 13.12 -6.52 -25.09
CA VAL A 142 11.92 -6.84 -24.32
C VAL A 142 11.02 -7.87 -24.99
N SER A 143 11.48 -8.50 -26.08
CA SER A 143 10.74 -9.52 -26.83
C SER A 143 10.17 -10.67 -25.97
N GLY A 144 10.82 -11.00 -24.85
CA GLY A 144 10.35 -12.02 -23.90
C GLY A 144 9.49 -11.48 -22.75
N ASP A 145 9.29 -10.16 -22.67
CA ASP A 145 8.58 -9.47 -21.59
C ASP A 145 7.19 -8.97 -22.01
N VAL A 146 6.95 -8.81 -23.32
CA VAL A 146 5.71 -8.27 -23.89
C VAL A 146 4.51 -9.10 -23.46
N GLY A 147 3.54 -8.48 -22.79
CA GLY A 147 2.30 -9.13 -22.34
C GLY A 147 2.48 -10.19 -21.24
N MET A 148 3.67 -10.35 -20.65
CA MET A 148 3.92 -11.47 -19.72
C MET A 148 3.46 -11.18 -18.29
N ALA A 149 3.73 -9.98 -17.78
CA ALA A 149 3.42 -9.59 -16.40
C ALA A 149 2.12 -8.78 -16.27
N GLY A 150 1.56 -8.35 -17.40
CA GLY A 150 0.40 -7.47 -17.47
C GLY A 150 0.15 -7.07 -18.92
N VAL A 151 -0.67 -6.05 -19.13
CA VAL A 151 -1.00 -5.58 -20.47
C VAL A 151 0.14 -4.77 -21.08
N ALA A 152 0.42 -5.00 -22.37
CA ALA A 152 1.32 -4.19 -23.17
C ALA A 152 0.61 -2.90 -23.63
N ILE A 153 1.25 -1.74 -23.45
CA ILE A 153 0.75 -0.43 -23.90
C ILE A 153 1.91 0.31 -24.58
N ASP A 154 1.84 0.40 -25.90
CA ASP A 154 2.84 1.11 -26.71
C ASP A 154 2.33 2.51 -27.07
N THR A 155 1.03 2.62 -27.32
CA THR A 155 0.39 3.82 -27.86
C THR A 155 -0.91 4.17 -27.15
N VAL A 156 -1.45 5.35 -27.48
CA VAL A 156 -2.79 5.74 -27.03
C VAL A 156 -3.89 4.83 -27.57
N GLU A 157 -3.69 4.19 -28.73
CA GLU A 157 -4.69 3.28 -29.31
C GLU A 157 -4.86 2.01 -28.47
N ASP A 158 -3.80 1.54 -27.82
CA ASP A 158 -3.86 0.41 -26.89
C ASP A 158 -4.64 0.80 -25.63
N MET A 159 -4.40 2.02 -25.12
CA MET A 159 -5.12 2.55 -23.97
C MET A 159 -6.62 2.76 -24.26
N LYS A 160 -6.95 3.21 -25.47
CA LYS A 160 -8.34 3.35 -25.94
C LYS A 160 -9.04 2.00 -26.00
N GLN A 161 -8.39 0.98 -26.55
CA GLN A 161 -8.92 -0.38 -26.59
C GLN A 161 -9.07 -0.99 -25.19
N LEU A 162 -8.09 -0.76 -24.31
CA LEU A 162 -8.13 -1.22 -22.93
C LEU A 162 -9.37 -0.72 -22.19
N PHE A 163 -9.78 0.52 -22.46
CA PHE A 163 -10.95 1.15 -21.84
C PHE A 163 -12.17 1.28 -22.75
N ASP A 164 -12.20 0.55 -23.87
CA ASP A 164 -13.37 0.56 -24.73
C ASP A 164 -14.62 0.11 -23.95
N SER A 165 -15.72 0.83 -24.15
CA SER A 165 -16.99 0.60 -23.45
C SER A 165 -16.92 0.70 -21.90
N ILE A 166 -15.87 1.30 -21.33
CA ILE A 166 -15.72 1.56 -19.89
C ILE A 166 -15.79 3.09 -19.65
N PRO A 167 -16.81 3.60 -18.94
CA PRO A 167 -16.99 5.04 -18.77
C PRO A 167 -16.00 5.64 -17.77
N LEU A 168 -14.88 6.19 -18.27
CA LEU A 168 -13.78 6.72 -17.44
C LEU A 168 -14.16 7.93 -16.59
N SER A 169 -15.26 8.62 -16.91
CA SER A 169 -15.80 9.74 -16.12
C SER A 169 -16.44 9.30 -14.79
N THR A 170 -16.82 8.02 -14.66
CA THR A 170 -17.51 7.50 -13.47
C THR A 170 -16.75 6.38 -12.77
N ILE A 171 -15.89 5.68 -13.50
CA ILE A 171 -15.08 4.57 -12.97
C ILE A 171 -13.72 5.08 -12.51
N SER A 172 -13.41 4.87 -11.22
CA SER A 172 -12.07 5.13 -10.71
C SER A 172 -11.09 4.07 -11.22
N VAL A 173 -10.02 4.49 -11.89
CA VAL A 173 -8.94 3.63 -12.40
C VAL A 173 -7.67 3.86 -11.59
N SER A 174 -7.05 2.77 -11.14
CA SER A 174 -5.71 2.75 -10.55
C SER A 174 -4.74 2.18 -11.58
N MET A 175 -3.59 2.82 -11.78
CA MET A 175 -2.55 2.35 -12.69
C MET A 175 -1.27 2.15 -11.89
N THR A 176 -0.79 0.92 -11.77
CA THR A 176 0.49 0.64 -11.12
C THR A 176 1.62 0.86 -12.09
N MET A 177 1.91 2.13 -12.39
CA MET A 177 3.00 2.54 -13.26
C MET A 177 3.97 3.42 -12.50
N ASN A 178 5.27 3.25 -12.76
CA ASN A 178 6.35 4.00 -12.10
C ASN A 178 7.32 4.58 -13.13
N GLY A 179 8.09 3.72 -13.82
CA GLY A 179 9.13 4.14 -14.75
C GLY A 179 8.59 4.98 -15.91
N ALA A 180 7.68 4.40 -16.69
CA ALA A 180 7.03 5.07 -17.82
C ALA A 180 5.75 5.84 -17.42
N VAL A 181 5.71 6.45 -16.24
CA VAL A 181 4.51 7.13 -15.74
C VAL A 181 4.04 8.28 -16.64
N LEU A 182 4.97 9.00 -17.28
CA LEU A 182 4.63 10.14 -18.15
C LEU A 182 3.83 9.71 -19.40
N PRO A 183 4.33 8.82 -20.27
CA PRO A 183 3.57 8.39 -21.45
C PRO A 183 2.28 7.67 -21.07
N VAL A 184 2.30 6.79 -20.06
CA VAL A 184 1.10 6.04 -19.64
C VAL A 184 0.01 6.96 -19.11
N LEU A 185 0.36 7.96 -18.28
CA LEU A 185 -0.62 8.92 -17.79
C LEU A 185 -1.15 9.82 -18.92
N ALA A 186 -0.29 10.23 -19.85
CA ALA A 186 -0.70 11.01 -21.01
C ALA A 186 -1.71 10.25 -21.88
N MET A 187 -1.42 8.98 -22.20
CA MET A 187 -2.33 8.11 -22.95
C MET A 187 -3.66 7.89 -22.22
N TYR A 188 -3.64 7.73 -20.90
CA TYR A 188 -4.87 7.64 -20.10
C TYR A 188 -5.72 8.89 -20.18
N VAL A 189 -5.10 10.08 -20.08
CA VAL A 189 -5.81 11.37 -20.20
C VAL A 189 -6.43 11.50 -21.59
N VAL A 190 -5.66 11.24 -22.66
CA VAL A 190 -6.18 11.32 -24.04
C VAL A 190 -7.32 10.32 -24.28
N ALA A 191 -7.18 9.08 -23.82
CA ALA A 191 -8.24 8.08 -23.94
C ALA A 191 -9.52 8.53 -23.20
N ALA A 192 -9.40 9.20 -22.06
CA ALA A 192 -10.55 9.75 -21.34
C ALA A 192 -11.16 10.98 -22.04
N GLU A 193 -10.33 11.88 -22.61
CA GLU A 193 -10.79 13.04 -23.37
C GLU A 193 -11.58 12.61 -24.61
N GLU A 194 -11.09 11.62 -25.36
CA GLU A 194 -11.76 11.10 -26.56
C GLU A 194 -13.08 10.36 -26.26
N GLN A 195 -13.31 9.88 -25.04
CA GLN A 195 -14.62 9.35 -24.63
C GLN A 195 -15.69 10.43 -24.43
N VAL A 196 -15.29 11.67 -24.12
CA VAL A 196 -16.20 12.79 -23.81
C VAL A 196 -16.55 13.61 -25.06
N ILE A 197 -15.74 13.53 -26.12
CA ILE A 197 -16.00 14.20 -27.38
C ILE A 197 -17.02 13.38 -28.19
N HIS A 198 -18.30 13.65 -27.96
CA HIS A 198 -19.35 13.27 -28.89
C HIS A 198 -19.37 14.25 -30.07
N PHE A 199 -19.04 13.79 -31.28
CA PHE A 199 -19.38 14.48 -32.52
C PHE A 199 -20.83 14.18 -32.93
#